data_AF-A0AAP4QD68-F1
#
_entry.id   AF-A0AAP4QD68-F1
#
_cell.length_a   1.000
_cell.length_b   1.000
_cell.length_c   1.000
_cell.angle_alpha   90.00
_cell.angle_beta   90.00
_cell.angle_gamma   90.00
#
_symmetry.space_group_name_H-M   'P 1'
#
loop_
_entity.id
_entity.type
_entity.pdbx_description
1 polymer ?
#
loop_
_entity_poly.entity_id
_entity_poly.type
_entity_poly.pdbx_seq_one_letter_code
_entity_poly.pdbx_strand_id
1 'polypeptide(L)' 'MANNKSGEILDGIKELLWKLIVKAKTDERVRDFLDDFKKVLEDNKHSAKEELSVAFARLQEKHFPNFEEGESKK' A
#
# COMPACT_ATOMS: atom_id res chain seq x y z
N MET A 1 27.20 14.14 -6.79
CA MET A 1 26.53 13.90 -5.50
C MET A 1 25.41 12.92 -5.77
N ALA A 2 25.54 11.67 -5.30
CA ALA A 2 24.55 10.63 -5.57
C ALA A 2 23.25 10.96 -4.84
N ASN A 3 22.14 10.85 -5.58
CA ASN A 3 20.81 11.33 -5.22
C ASN A 3 20.24 10.58 -3.99
N ASN A 4 20.35 11.15 -2.79
CA ASN A 4 19.82 10.59 -1.51
C ASN A 4 18.29 10.39 -1.48
N LYS A 5 17.57 10.86 -2.50
CA LYS A 5 16.09 10.77 -2.56
C LYS A 5 15.57 9.34 -2.43
N SER A 6 16.32 8.34 -2.90
CA SER A 6 15.91 6.94 -2.79
C SER A 6 15.88 6.44 -1.34
N GLY A 7 16.79 6.92 -0.49
CA GLY A 7 16.82 6.56 0.94
C GLY A 7 15.66 7.18 1.71
N GLU A 8 15.41 8.47 1.49
CA GLU A 8 14.31 9.22 2.12
C GLU A 8 12.93 8.64 1.76
N ILE A 9 12.73 8.23 0.51
CA ILE A 9 11.49 7.58 0.06
C ILE A 9 11.28 6.23 0.77
N LEU A 10 12.32 5.42 0.90
CA LEU A 10 12.23 4.13 1.57
C LEU A 10 11.90 4.28 3.06
N ASP A 11 12.47 5.27 3.73
CA ASP A 11 12.19 5.51 5.14
C ASP A 11 10.77 6.05 5.36
N GLY A 12 10.27 6.93 4.47
CA GLY A 12 8.87 7.35 4.49
C GLY A 12 7.89 6.18 4.29
N ILE A 13 8.19 5.26 3.37
CA ILE A 13 7.37 4.06 3.16
C ILE A 13 7.39 3.16 4.39
N LYS A 14 8.56 2.93 5.02
CA LYS A 14 8.66 2.13 6.24
C LYS A 14 7.82 2.72 7.38
N GLU A 15 7.88 4.04 7.56
CA GLU A 15 7.11 4.72 8.61
C GLU A 15 5.60 4.54 8.40
N LEU A 16 5.12 4.69 7.16
CA LEU A 16 3.72 4.49 6.81
C LEU A 16 3.27 3.04 7.06
N LEU A 17 4.06 2.05 6.64
CA LEU A 17 3.78 0.64 6.91
C LEU A 17 3.72 0.36 8.41
N TRP A 18 4.63 0.95 9.20
CA TRP A 18 4.60 0.80 10.66
C TRP A 18 3.33 1.36 11.28
N LYS A 19 2.90 2.56 10.86
CA LYS A 19 1.64 3.18 11.32
C LYS A 19 0.43 2.30 11.01
N LEU A 20 0.38 1.72 9.80
CA LEU A 20 -0.68 0.79 9.42
C LEU A 20 -0.69 -0.48 10.28
N ILE A 21 0.48 -1.09 10.51
CA ILE A 21 0.62 -2.28 11.38
C ILE A 21 0.15 -1.99 12.81
N VAL A 22 0.51 -0.84 13.36
CA VAL A 22 0.06 -0.42 14.70
C VAL A 22 -1.46 -0.25 14.71
N LYS A 23 -2.03 0.41 13.69
CA LYS A 23 -3.47 0.66 13.59
C LYS A 23 -4.28 -0.63 13.44
N ALA A 24 -3.79 -1.60 12.66
CA ALA A 24 -4.39 -2.91 12.45
C ALA A 24 -4.60 -3.74 13.73
N LYS A 25 -3.86 -3.44 14.81
CA LYS A 25 -4.09 -4.08 16.13
C LYS A 25 -5.46 -3.75 16.73
N THR A 26 -6.07 -2.64 16.29
CA THR A 26 -7.31 -2.09 16.87
C THR A 26 -8.39 -1.83 15.83
N ASP A 27 -8.05 -1.85 14.55
CA ASP A 27 -8.96 -1.55 13.45
C ASP A 27 -8.98 -2.72 12.47
N GLU A 28 -10.08 -3.48 12.51
CA GLU A 28 -10.24 -4.69 11.69
C GLU A 28 -10.21 -4.38 10.19
N ARG A 29 -10.71 -3.21 9.77
CA ARG A 29 -10.68 -2.80 8.36
C ARG A 29 -9.25 -2.60 7.87
N VAL A 30 -8.39 -2.01 8.71
CA VAL A 30 -6.98 -1.83 8.39
C VAL A 30 -6.23 -3.16 8.38
N ARG A 31 -6.59 -4.08 9.29
CA ARG A 31 -6.04 -5.44 9.30
C ARG A 31 -6.41 -6.19 8.01
N ASP A 32 -7.68 -6.17 7.63
CA ASP A 32 -8.17 -6.84 6.42
C ASP A 32 -7.51 -6.26 5.16
N PHE A 33 -7.32 -4.93 5.10
CA PHE A 33 -6.53 -4.29 4.05
C PHE A 33 -5.10 -4.80 3.98
N LEU A 34 -4.40 -4.88 5.12
CA LEU A 34 -3.01 -5.35 5.15
C LEU A 34 -2.88 -6.83 4.76
N ASP A 35 -3.83 -7.67 5.17
CA ASP A 35 -3.85 -9.09 4.81
C ASP A 35 -4.04 -9.28 3.30
N ASP A 36 -4.96 -8.52 2.68
CA ASP A 36 -5.15 -8.55 1.23
C ASP A 36 -3.98 -7.91 0.47
N PHE A 37 -3.41 -6.82 0.97
CA PHE A 37 -2.22 -6.20 0.40
C PHE A 37 -1.05 -7.19 0.38
N LYS A 38 -0.85 -7.93 1.47
CA LYS A 38 0.17 -8.97 1.54
C LYS A 38 -0.07 -10.08 0.51
N LYS A 39 -1.30 -10.57 0.36
CA LYS A 39 -1.65 -11.58 -0.67
C LYS A 39 -1.35 -11.08 -2.07
N VAL A 40 -1.74 -9.84 -2.39
CA VAL A 40 -1.44 -9.23 -3.70
C VAL A 40 0.07 -9.24 -3.97
N LEU A 41 0.90 -8.89 -2.99
CA LEU A 41 2.35 -8.94 -3.15
C LEU A 41 2.90 -10.37 -3.33
N GLU A 42 2.36 -11.34 -2.59
CA GLU A 42 2.77 -12.74 -2.68
C GLU A 42 2.39 -13.35 -4.04
N ASP A 43 1.15 -13.13 -4.48
CA ASP A 43 0.61 -13.66 -5.74
C ASP A 43 1.27 -13.03 -6.96
N ASN A 44 1.72 -11.77 -6.86
CA ASN A 44 2.28 -11.00 -7.97
C ASN A 44 3.81 -10.80 -7.86
N LYS A 45 4.49 -11.60 -7.03
CA LYS A 45 5.94 -11.48 -6.79
C LYS A 45 6.80 -11.56 -8.05
N HIS A 46 6.32 -12.27 -9.07
CA HIS A 46 7.00 -12.46 -10.35
C HIS A 46 6.23 -11.86 -11.55
N SER A 47 5.17 -11.11 -11.27
CA SER A 47 4.30 -10.52 -12.28
C SER A 47 4.96 -9.32 -12.96
N ALA A 48 4.51 -9.05 -14.18
CA ALA A 48 4.88 -7.82 -14.87
C ALA A 48 4.31 -6.60 -14.13
N LYS A 49 4.92 -5.43 -14.36
CA LYS A 49 4.50 -4.17 -13.70
C LYS A 49 3.03 -3.83 -13.99
N GLU A 50 2.58 -4.11 -15.21
CA GLU A 50 1.19 -3.90 -15.65
C GLU A 50 0.20 -4.77 -14.85
N GLU A 51 0.52 -6.06 -14.65
CA GLU A 51 -0.28 -7.01 -13.87
C GLU A 51 -0.35 -6.61 -12.40
N LEU A 52 0.78 -6.20 -11.83
CA LEU A 52 0.85 -5.70 -10.46
C LEU A 52 0.01 -4.41 -10.28
N SER A 53 0.02 -3.52 -11.28
CA SER A 53 -0.78 -2.29 -11.25
C SER A 53 -2.28 -2.58 -11.26
N VAL A 54 -2.71 -3.57 -12.05
CA VAL A 54 -4.11 -4.05 -12.07
C VAL A 54 -4.50 -4.67 -10.72
N ALA A 55 -3.61 -5.46 -10.11
CA ALA A 55 -3.85 -6.05 -8.80
C ALA A 55 -4.00 -4.98 -7.70
N PHE A 56 -3.19 -3.93 -7.73
CA PHE A 56 -3.35 -2.79 -6.80
C PHE A 56 -4.63 -1.99 -7.04
N ALA A 57 -5.05 -1.78 -8.29
CA ALA A 57 -6.32 -1.11 -8.59
C ALA A 57 -7.51 -1.88 -7.96
N ARG A 58 -7.54 -3.21 -8.11
CA ARG A 58 -8.56 -4.06 -7.49
C ARG A 58 -8.53 -4.00 -5.96
N LEU A 59 -7.34 -3.95 -5.37
CA LEU A 59 -7.18 -3.80 -3.92
C LEU A 59 -7.73 -2.46 -3.44
N GLN A 60 -7.46 -1.38 -4.18
CA GLN A 60 -7.98 -0.05 -3.90
C GLN A 60 -9.51 -0.02 -4.01
N GLU A 61 -10.10 -0.57 -5.08
CA GLU A 61 -11.56 -0.65 -5.23
C GLU A 61 -12.23 -1.40 -4.08
N LYS A 62 -11.61 -2.47 -3.59
CA LYS A 62 -12.14 -3.28 -2.49
C LYS A 62 -12.15 -2.53 -1.15
N HIS A 63 -11.04 -1.89 -0.80
CA HIS A 63 -10.83 -1.31 0.54
C HIS A 63 -11.16 0.18 0.60
N PHE A 64 -11.13 0.87 -0.54
CA PHE A 64 -11.36 2.30 -0.68
C PHE A 64 -12.24 2.61 -1.90
N PRO A 65 -13.48 2.09 -1.97
CA PRO A 65 -14.36 2.22 -3.13
C PRO A 65 -14.75 3.66 -3.49
N ASN A 66 -14.67 4.59 -2.54
CA ASN A 66 -14.99 6.01 -2.73
C ASN A 66 -13.74 6.91 -2.67
N PHE A 67 -12.54 6.34 -2.83
CA PHE A 67 -11.31 7.12 -2.79
C PHE A 67 -11.20 7.99 -4.04
N GLU A 68 -11.67 9.23 -3.93
CA GLU A 68 -11.51 10.22 -4.98
C GLU A 68 -10.04 10.67 -5.06
N GLU A 69 -9.54 10.84 -6.28
CA GLU A 69 -8.20 11.33 -6.55
C GLU A 69 -8.02 12.75 -5.98
N GLY A 70 -7.46 12.85 -4.77
CA GLY A 70 -7.30 14.12 -4.04
C GLY A 70 -7.52 14.04 -2.54
N GLU A 71 -8.14 12.97 -2.02
CA GLU A 71 -8.39 12.83 -0.57
C GLU A 71 -7.10 12.70 0.26
N SER A 72 -6.02 12.15 -0.31
CA SER A 72 -4.71 12.03 0.34
C SER A 72 -3.92 13.35 0.44
N LYS A 73 -4.46 14.47 -0.06
CA LYS A 73 -3.87 15.82 0.02
C LYS A 73 -4.56 16.76 1.02
N LYS A 74 -5.57 16.29 1.77
CA LYS A 74 -6.23 17.10 2.82
C LYS A 74 -5.57 16.94 4.18
#